data_AF-A0A1J4JGV0-F1
#
_entry.id   AF-A0A1J4JGV0-F1
#
_cell.length_a   1.000
_cell.length_b   1.000
_cell.length_c   1.000
_cell.angle_alpha   90.00
_cell.angle_beta   90.00
_cell.angle_gamma   90.00
#
_symmetry.space_group_name_H-M   'P 1'
#
loop_
_entity.id
_entity.type
_entity.pdbx_description
1 polymer ?
#
loop_
_entity_poly.entity_id
_entity_poly.type
_entity_poly.pdbx_seq_one_letter_code
_entity_poly.pdbx_strand_id
1 'polypeptide(L)'
;MTDSNQIARIQGYIQEIYDHCAANPNRLEVAITNLQALKSAITSYERAPRYYNAIFEDNDVQPIMKRTIDNENDQYKHPVIGELEKIFDRKLKQSELKDLAKALSEKIQLRLDRDTKRSKIKLLQWFSNNWEIVHQKIYEFNFNKMAFDDQTKK
;
A
#
# COMPACT_ATOMS: atom_id res chain seq x y z
N MET A 1 29.10 -19.64 14.09
CA MET A 1 29.76 -19.50 15.41
C MET A 1 29.24 -18.30 16.23
N THR A 2 28.45 -17.40 15.65
CA THR A 2 27.89 -16.21 16.29
C THR A 2 26.75 -16.49 17.28
N ASP A 3 25.97 -17.55 17.06
CA ASP A 3 24.78 -17.85 17.90
C ASP A 3 25.11 -18.24 19.34
N SER A 4 26.19 -18.99 19.59
CA SER A 4 26.48 -19.53 20.92
C SER A 4 26.78 -18.45 21.96
N ASN A 5 27.48 -17.38 21.53
CA ASN A 5 27.80 -16.24 22.39
C ASN A 5 26.60 -15.29 22.61
N GLN A 6 25.62 -15.30 21.72
CA GLN A 6 24.36 -14.56 21.93
C GLN A 6 23.45 -15.32 22.88
N ILE A 7 23.33 -16.64 22.73
CA ILE A 7 22.55 -17.50 23.62
C ILE A 7 23.04 -17.38 25.06
N ALA A 8 24.35 -17.44 25.29
CA ALA A 8 24.93 -17.29 26.62
C ALA A 8 24.64 -15.92 27.25
N ARG A 9 24.64 -14.84 26.46
CA ARG A 9 24.28 -13.49 26.92
C ARG A 9 22.80 -13.38 27.29
N ILE A 10 21.92 -13.93 26.45
CA ILE A 10 20.47 -13.94 26.71
C ILE A 10 20.16 -14.74 27.97
N GLN A 11 20.82 -15.89 28.17
CA GLN A 11 20.70 -16.66 29.41
C GLN A 11 21.14 -15.86 30.63
N GLY A 12 22.23 -15.10 30.54
CA GLY A 12 22.67 -14.18 31.59
C GLY A 12 21.61 -13.14 31.96
N TYR A 13 21.04 -12.45 30.97
CA TYR A 13 19.98 -11.45 31.22
C TYR A 13 18.72 -12.06 31.85
N ILE A 14 18.33 -13.27 31.42
CA ILE A 14 17.17 -13.96 32.01
C ILE A 14 17.44 -14.31 33.48
N GLN A 15 18.65 -14.75 33.81
CA GLN A 15 19.03 -15.07 35.18
C GLN A 15 19.04 -13.81 36.06
N GLU A 16 19.56 -12.69 35.58
CA GLU A 16 19.53 -11.41 36.30
C GLU A 16 18.08 -10.96 36.58
N ILE A 17 17.18 -11.07 35.59
CA ILE A 17 15.76 -10.75 35.77
C ILE A 17 15.14 -11.66 36.84
N TYR A 18 15.47 -12.96 36.81
CA TYR A 18 14.98 -13.92 37.81
C TYR A 18 15.46 -13.54 39.21
N ASP A 19 16.75 -13.28 39.39
CA ASP A 19 17.34 -12.94 40.69
C ASP A 19 16.77 -11.62 41.24
N HIS A 20 16.53 -10.62 40.38
CA HIS A 20 15.89 -9.37 40.76
C HIS A 20 14.39 -9.51 41.09
N CYS A 21 13.72 -10.52 40.52
CA CYS A 21 12.32 -10.81 40.78
C CYS A 21 12.10 -11.85 41.89
N ALA A 22 13.14 -12.61 42.29
CA ALA A 22 13.06 -13.69 43.26
C ALA A 22 12.54 -13.22 44.63
N ALA A 23 12.82 -11.97 45.01
CA ALA A 23 12.36 -11.38 46.26
C ALA A 23 10.87 -10.96 46.23
N ASN A 24 10.24 -10.85 45.06
CA ASN A 24 8.87 -10.35 44.91
C ASN A 24 8.05 -11.18 43.89
N PRO A 25 7.15 -12.06 44.34
CA PRO A 25 6.41 -12.96 43.46
C PRO A 25 5.55 -12.21 42.43
N ASN A 26 4.98 -11.05 42.80
CA ASN A 26 4.19 -10.23 41.88
C ASN A 26 5.04 -9.65 40.73
N ARG A 27 6.32 -9.32 40.98
CA ARG A 27 7.23 -8.83 39.94
C ARG A 27 7.64 -9.95 39.00
N LEU A 28 7.84 -11.16 39.55
CA LEU A 28 8.12 -12.35 38.77
C LEU A 28 6.95 -12.67 37.82
N GLU A 29 5.72 -12.60 38.30
CA GLU A 29 4.52 -12.83 37.48
C GLU A 29 4.43 -11.82 36.33
N VAL A 30 4.62 -10.53 36.60
CA VAL A 30 4.64 -9.48 35.56
C VAL A 30 5.76 -9.71 34.55
N ALA A 31 6.95 -10.11 35.01
CA ALA A 31 8.07 -10.43 34.11
C ALA A 31 7.75 -11.63 33.20
N ILE A 32 7.10 -12.67 33.74
CA ILE A 32 6.65 -13.84 32.97
C ILE A 32 5.61 -13.43 31.93
N THR A 33 4.59 -12.66 32.32
CA THR A 33 3.55 -12.18 31.40
C THR A 33 4.13 -11.35 30.26
N ASN A 34 5.07 -10.45 30.57
CA ASN A 34 5.73 -9.62 29.56
C ASN A 34 6.59 -10.45 28.60
N LEU A 35 7.35 -11.44 29.11
CA LEU A 35 8.14 -12.35 28.27
C LEU A 35 7.24 -13.24 27.39
N GLN A 36 6.10 -13.69 27.89
CA GLN A 36 5.12 -14.45 27.10
C GLN A 36 4.48 -13.59 26.02
N ALA A 37 4.12 -12.34 26.33
CA ALA A 37 3.61 -11.39 25.34
C ALA A 37 4.64 -11.10 24.25
N LEU A 38 5.90 -10.90 24.62
CA LEU A 38 7.01 -10.71 23.68
C LEU A 38 7.21 -11.96 22.79
N LYS A 39 7.22 -13.16 23.38
CA LYS A 39 7.30 -14.42 22.63
C LYS A 39 6.13 -14.57 21.65
N SER A 40 4.91 -14.23 22.07
CA SER A 40 3.73 -14.27 21.20
C SER A 40 3.86 -13.26 20.06
N ALA A 41 4.35 -12.05 20.33
CA ALA A 41 4.61 -11.05 19.30
C ALA A 41 5.64 -11.58 18.30
N ILE A 42 6.82 -12.03 18.76
CA ILE A 42 7.90 -12.55 17.90
C ILE A 42 7.41 -13.72 17.05
N THR A 43 6.71 -14.69 17.62
CA THR A 43 6.19 -15.84 16.86
C THR A 43 5.05 -15.47 15.91
N SER A 44 4.26 -14.45 16.24
CA SER A 44 3.27 -13.89 15.31
C SER A 44 3.93 -13.15 14.14
N TYR A 45 5.11 -12.55 14.35
CA TYR A 45 5.94 -11.97 13.31
C TYR A 45 6.64 -13.04 12.46
N GLU A 46 7.16 -14.13 13.05
CA GLU A 46 7.66 -15.29 12.26
C GLU A 46 6.57 -15.94 11.40
N ARG A 47 5.32 -15.93 11.89
CA ARG A 47 4.11 -16.33 11.15
C ARG A 47 3.55 -15.26 10.23
N ALA A 48 4.08 -14.03 10.25
CA ALA A 48 3.71 -13.06 9.22
C ALA A 48 4.14 -13.63 7.86
N PRO A 49 3.36 -13.39 6.78
CA PRO A 49 3.73 -13.84 5.45
C PRO A 49 5.20 -13.47 5.18
N ARG A 50 6.01 -14.41 4.64
CA ARG A 50 7.47 -14.26 4.37
C ARG A 50 7.88 -12.89 3.81
N TYR A 51 6.94 -12.21 3.15
CA TYR A 51 7.04 -10.82 2.70
C TYR A 51 7.47 -9.80 3.77
N TYR A 52 7.04 -9.94 5.04
CA TYR A 52 7.39 -8.96 6.08
C TYR A 52 8.78 -9.16 6.67
N ASN A 53 9.30 -10.40 6.72
CA ASN A 53 10.65 -10.67 7.23
C ASN A 53 11.72 -10.10 6.30
N ALA A 54 11.45 -10.09 4.98
CA ALA A 54 12.34 -9.48 3.98
C ALA A 54 12.48 -7.95 4.12
N ILE A 55 11.57 -7.26 4.81
CA ILE A 55 11.63 -5.80 5.00
C ILE A 55 12.64 -5.43 6.10
N PHE A 56 12.92 -6.34 7.03
CA PHE A 56 13.77 -6.07 8.20
C PHE A 56 15.18 -6.68 8.09
N GLU A 57 15.40 -7.63 7.18
CA GLU A 57 16.71 -8.26 6.95
C GLU A 57 17.69 -7.38 6.13
N ASP A 58 17.21 -6.32 5.46
CA ASP A 58 18.01 -5.48 4.53
C ASP A 58 18.73 -4.26 5.18
N ASN A 59 19.01 -4.27 6.49
CA ASN A 59 19.76 -3.18 7.14
C ASN A 59 21.29 -3.35 7.15
N ASP A 60 21.82 -4.47 6.67
CA ASP A 60 23.24 -4.59 6.38
C ASP A 60 23.45 -4.59 4.85
N VAL A 61 23.95 -3.44 4.36
CA VAL A 61 24.51 -3.17 3.02
C VAL A 61 23.52 -2.77 1.90
N GLN A 62 23.44 -1.46 1.63
CA GLN A 62 22.95 -0.85 0.38
C GLN A 62 23.96 -1.13 -0.78
N PRO A 63 23.59 -1.20 -2.09
CA PRO A 63 22.73 -0.22 -2.76
C PRO A 63 21.72 -0.74 -3.83
N ILE A 64 20.58 -0.04 -3.91
CA ILE A 64 19.79 0.25 -5.12
C ILE A 64 19.53 -0.94 -6.06
N MET A 65 18.37 -1.58 -5.88
CA MET A 65 17.52 -1.91 -7.03
C MET A 65 16.11 -1.41 -6.75
N LYS A 66 15.74 -0.30 -7.42
CA LYS A 66 14.35 0.07 -7.65
C LYS A 66 13.68 -1.06 -8.44
N ARG A 67 13.13 -2.06 -7.75
CA ARG A 67 12.05 -2.86 -8.30
C ARG A 67 10.76 -2.25 -7.81
N THR A 68 10.24 -1.34 -8.62
CA THR A 68 8.80 -1.07 -8.71
C THR A 68 8.12 -2.41 -8.95
N ILE A 69 7.72 -3.07 -7.87
CA ILE A 69 6.70 -4.10 -7.90
C ILE A 69 5.46 -3.36 -7.49
N ASP A 70 4.72 -2.95 -8.51
CA ASP A 70 3.35 -2.46 -8.43
C ASP A 70 2.54 -3.46 -7.60
N ASN A 71 2.31 -3.14 -6.32
CA ASN A 71 1.31 -3.85 -5.51
C ASN A 71 -0.06 -3.40 -6.02
N GLU A 72 -0.54 -4.15 -7.01
CA GLU A 72 -1.81 -4.04 -7.72
C GLU A 72 -3.06 -4.30 -6.86
N ASN A 73 -2.99 -4.12 -5.54
CA ASN A 73 -4.12 -4.37 -4.64
C ASN A 73 -4.23 -3.37 -3.48
N ASP A 74 -3.59 -2.21 -3.60
CA ASP A 74 -3.89 -1.14 -2.67
C ASP A 74 -5.25 -0.53 -3.02
N GLN A 75 -6.20 -0.94 -2.18
CA GLN A 75 -7.52 -0.42 -1.87
C GLN A 75 -7.50 1.07 -1.48
N TYR A 76 -6.66 1.90 -2.11
CA TYR A 76 -6.73 3.34 -2.04
C TYR A 76 -7.96 3.78 -2.82
N LYS A 77 -9.00 4.03 -2.04
CA LYS A 77 -10.03 5.05 -2.22
C LYS A 77 -9.49 6.23 -3.01
N HIS A 78 -9.45 6.15 -4.33
CA HIS A 78 -9.47 7.35 -5.15
C HIS A 78 -10.90 7.86 -5.06
N PRO A 79 -11.19 8.94 -4.31
CA PRO A 79 -12.57 9.45 -4.16
C PRO A 79 -13.21 9.73 -5.53
N VAL A 80 -12.36 10.01 -6.50
CA VAL A 80 -12.68 10.26 -7.90
C VAL A 80 -13.36 9.07 -8.59
N ILE A 81 -13.08 7.82 -8.20
CA ILE A 81 -13.81 6.67 -8.75
C ILE A 81 -15.29 6.78 -8.39
N GLY A 82 -15.59 7.06 -7.12
CA GLY A 82 -16.97 7.21 -6.66
C GLY A 82 -17.67 8.39 -7.31
N GLU A 83 -16.96 9.49 -7.55
CA GLU A 83 -17.54 10.64 -8.25
C GLU A 83 -17.75 10.38 -9.75
N LEU A 84 -16.81 9.72 -10.43
CA LEU A 84 -17.01 9.30 -11.82
C LEU A 84 -18.17 8.30 -11.93
N GLU A 85 -18.30 7.36 -11.00
CA GLU A 85 -19.42 6.42 -10.94
C GLU A 85 -20.76 7.15 -10.73
N LYS A 86 -20.81 8.23 -9.95
CA LYS A 86 -22.00 9.09 -9.80
C LYS A 86 -22.33 9.89 -11.06
N ILE A 87 -21.32 10.35 -11.81
CA ILE A 87 -21.55 11.16 -13.02
C ILE A 87 -22.06 10.29 -14.17
N PHE A 88 -21.54 9.07 -14.29
CA PHE A 88 -21.84 8.16 -15.40
C PHE A 88 -22.84 7.05 -15.03
N ASP A 89 -23.33 7.03 -13.78
CA ASP A 89 -24.21 6.01 -13.19
C ASP A 89 -23.73 4.55 -13.38
N ARG A 90 -22.44 4.35 -13.66
CA ARG A 90 -21.85 3.04 -13.91
C ARG A 90 -20.35 3.03 -13.66
N LYS A 91 -19.81 1.82 -13.48
CA LYS A 91 -18.37 1.60 -13.34
C LYS A 91 -17.68 1.71 -14.70
N LEU A 92 -16.82 2.72 -14.86
CA LEU A 92 -16.05 2.90 -16.09
C LEU A 92 -14.93 1.84 -16.21
N LYS A 93 -14.87 1.20 -17.38
CA LYS A 93 -13.75 0.32 -17.76
C LYS A 93 -12.49 1.16 -17.98
N GLN A 94 -11.31 0.52 -17.95
CA GLN A 94 -10.04 1.21 -18.21
C GLN A 94 -9.99 1.87 -19.60
N SER A 95 -10.58 1.22 -20.61
CA SER A 95 -10.71 1.79 -21.97
C SER A 95 -11.49 3.10 -21.95
N GLU A 96 -12.64 3.11 -21.28
CA GLU A 96 -13.52 4.27 -21.18
C GLU A 96 -12.87 5.41 -20.39
N LEU A 97 -12.22 5.09 -19.27
CA LEU A 97 -11.43 6.06 -18.51
C LEU A 97 -10.32 6.68 -19.36
N LYS A 98 -9.69 5.89 -20.24
CA LYS A 98 -8.60 6.36 -21.10
C LYS A 98 -9.13 7.28 -22.19
N ASP A 99 -10.28 6.95 -22.77
CA ASP A 99 -10.93 7.79 -23.79
C ASP A 99 -11.41 9.11 -23.19
N LEU A 100 -11.98 9.06 -21.99
CA LEU A 100 -12.35 10.24 -21.21
C LEU A 100 -11.12 11.11 -20.90
N ALA A 101 -10.05 10.51 -20.39
CA ALA A 101 -8.81 11.22 -20.08
C ALA A 101 -8.18 11.84 -21.33
N LYS A 102 -8.24 11.16 -22.48
CA LYS A 102 -7.75 11.67 -23.76
C LYS A 102 -8.57 12.87 -24.22
N ALA A 103 -9.90 12.77 -24.22
CA ALA A 103 -10.78 13.86 -24.63
C ALA A 103 -10.62 15.09 -23.72
N LEU A 104 -10.47 14.88 -22.41
CA LEU A 104 -10.20 15.95 -21.45
C LEU A 104 -8.80 16.54 -21.61
N SER A 105 -7.78 15.71 -21.82
CA SER A 105 -6.40 16.15 -22.06
C SER A 105 -6.30 17.03 -23.30
N GLU A 106 -7.00 16.68 -24.38
CA GLU A 106 -7.05 17.49 -25.61
C GLU A 106 -7.73 18.85 -25.39
N LYS A 107 -8.80 18.91 -24.58
CA LYS A 107 -9.55 20.15 -24.32
C LYS A 107 -8.89 21.06 -23.28
N ILE A 108 -8.29 20.48 -22.25
CA ILE A 108 -7.67 21.21 -21.12
C ILE A 108 -6.17 21.43 -21.37
N GLN A 109 -5.61 20.85 -22.44
CA GLN A 109 -4.16 20.85 -22.75
C GLN A 109 -3.30 20.28 -21.61
N LEU A 110 -3.88 19.42 -20.77
CA LEU A 110 -3.16 18.72 -19.71
C LEU A 110 -2.34 17.59 -20.28
N ARG A 111 -1.07 17.49 -19.88
CA ARG A 111 -0.17 16.43 -20.36
C ARG A 111 -0.62 15.07 -19.81
N LEU A 112 -1.03 14.19 -20.72
CA LEU A 112 -1.36 12.80 -20.41
C LEU A 112 -0.20 11.89 -20.85
N ASP A 113 0.59 11.45 -19.88
CA ASP A 113 1.78 10.64 -20.15
C ASP A 113 1.45 9.23 -20.68
N ARG A 114 2.38 8.64 -21.42
CA ARG A 114 2.19 7.32 -22.05
C ARG A 114 1.96 6.23 -21.01
N ASP A 115 2.66 6.30 -19.88
CA ASP A 115 2.52 5.32 -18.81
C ASP A 115 1.21 5.51 -18.04
N THR A 116 0.71 6.75 -17.94
CA THR A 116 -0.62 7.06 -17.38
C THR A 116 -1.73 6.41 -18.21
N LYS A 117 -1.59 6.32 -19.54
CA LYS A 117 -2.57 5.67 -20.42
C LYS A 117 -2.60 4.14 -20.32
N ARG A 118 -1.53 3.53 -19.80
CA ARG A 118 -1.34 2.07 -19.75
C ARG A 118 -1.83 1.44 -18.46
N SER A 119 -1.80 2.18 -17.34
CA SER A 119 -2.21 1.67 -16.03
C SER A 119 -3.47 2.37 -15.56
N LYS A 120 -4.49 1.58 -15.19
CA LYS A 120 -5.74 2.10 -14.59
C LYS A 120 -5.45 2.92 -13.34
N ILE A 121 -4.48 2.50 -12.53
CA ILE A 121 -4.09 3.19 -11.28
C ILE A 121 -3.51 4.57 -11.58
N LYS A 122 -2.52 4.64 -12.48
CA LYS A 122 -1.90 5.92 -12.87
C LYS A 122 -2.93 6.86 -13.50
N LEU A 123 -3.88 6.31 -14.27
CA LEU A 123 -4.97 7.06 -14.87
C LEU A 123 -5.90 7.67 -13.81
N LEU A 124 -6.28 6.88 -12.81
CA LEU A 124 -7.08 7.37 -11.67
C LEU A 124 -6.34 8.40 -10.83
N GLN A 125 -5.03 8.22 -10.64
CA GLN A 125 -4.18 9.20 -9.99
C GLN A 125 -4.13 10.51 -10.77
N TRP A 126 -4.05 10.45 -12.10
CA TRP A 126 -4.11 11.65 -12.95
C TRP A 126 -5.46 12.37 -12.80
N PHE A 127 -6.57 11.62 -12.79
CA PHE A 127 -7.89 12.19 -12.54
C PHE A 127 -7.97 12.82 -11.14
N SER A 128 -7.40 12.18 -10.12
CA SER A 128 -7.36 12.70 -8.75
C SER A 128 -6.56 13.98 -8.63
N ASN A 129 -5.39 14.04 -9.26
CA ASN A 129 -4.53 15.22 -9.19
C ASN A 129 -5.13 16.43 -9.92
N ASN A 130 -5.98 16.18 -10.92
CA ASN A 130 -6.60 17.22 -11.73
C ASN A 130 -8.12 17.33 -11.51
N TRP A 131 -8.64 16.75 -10.42
CA TRP A 131 -10.08 16.53 -10.25
C TRP A 131 -10.88 17.83 -10.24
N GLU A 132 -10.38 18.87 -9.57
CA GLU A 132 -11.05 20.18 -9.49
C GLU A 132 -11.32 20.79 -10.87
N ILE A 133 -10.35 20.67 -11.77
CA ILE A 133 -10.43 21.19 -13.15
C ILE A 133 -11.25 20.22 -14.01
N VAL A 134 -10.95 18.93 -13.93
CA VAL A 134 -11.60 17.88 -14.74
C VAL A 134 -13.10 17.83 -14.44
N HIS A 135 -13.50 17.87 -13.18
CA HIS A 135 -14.90 17.80 -12.77
C HIS A 135 -15.72 18.92 -13.41
N GLN A 136 -15.26 20.17 -13.30
CA GLN A 136 -15.94 21.31 -13.93
C GLN A 136 -16.03 21.14 -15.46
N LYS A 137 -14.93 20.71 -16.07
CA LYS A 137 -14.83 20.55 -17.52
C LYS A 137 -15.66 19.38 -18.06
N ILE A 138 -15.92 18.34 -17.27
CA ILE A 138 -16.83 17.25 -17.64
C ILE A 138 -18.24 17.78 -17.89
N TYR A 139 -18.74 18.66 -17.00
CA TYR A 139 -20.06 19.29 -17.18
C TYR A 139 -20.04 20.37 -18.26
N GLU A 140 -18.99 21.19 -18.31
CA GLU A 140 -18.86 22.27 -19.31
C GLU A 140 -18.85 21.74 -20.75
N PHE A 141 -18.19 20.61 -20.99
CA PHE A 141 -18.10 20.00 -22.31
C PHE A 141 -19.14 18.90 -22.58
N ASN A 142 -20.10 18.70 -21.67
CA ASN A 142 -21.12 17.63 -21.75
C ASN A 142 -20.52 16.21 -21.93
N PHE A 143 -19.34 15.95 -21.36
CA PHE A 143 -18.72 14.62 -21.39
C PHE A 143 -19.47 13.59 -20.53
N ASN A 144 -20.37 14.03 -19.65
CA ASN A 144 -21.32 13.16 -18.94
C ASN A 144 -22.22 12.34 -19.89
N LYS A 145 -22.42 12.79 -21.14
CA LYS A 145 -23.17 12.07 -22.18
C LYS A 145 -22.27 11.40 -23.22
N MET A 146 -20.97 11.31 -22.96
CA MET A 146 -20.03 10.72 -23.92
C MET A 146 -20.38 9.25 -24.13
N ALA A 147 -20.79 8.92 -25.36
CA ALA A 147 -20.92 7.54 -25.78
C ALA A 147 -19.51 6.98 -25.95
N PHE A 148 -19.11 6.09 -25.04
CA PHE A 148 -17.90 5.32 -25.22
C PHE A 148 -18.21 4.23 -26.24
N ASP A 149 -17.61 4.33 -27.42
CA ASP A 149 -17.71 3.26 -28.41
C ASP A 149 -17.12 2.00 -27.78
N ASP A 150 -17.99 1.02 -27.51
CA ASP A 150 -17.57 -0.33 -27.21
C ASP A 150 -16.83 -0.81 -28.46
N GLN A 151 -15.51 -0.70 -28.47
CA GLN A 151 -14.67 -1.38 -29.45
C GLN A 151 -14.65 -2.88 -29.11
N THR A 152 -15.83 -3.50 -29.09
CA THR A 152 -16.00 -4.90 -29.45
C THR A 152 -15.87 -4.99 -30.97
N LYS A 153 -14.63 -4.92 -31.45
CA LYS A 153 -14.20 -5.43 -32.76
C LYS A 153 -13.01 -6.33 -32.46
N LYS A 154 -12.90 -7.57 -32.94
CA LYS A 154 -13.60 -8.30 -33.99
C LYS A 154 -13.18 -9.76 -33.81
#